data_AF-A0A817GW64-F1
#
_entry.id   AF-A0A817GW64-F1
#
_cell.length_a   1.000
_cell.length_b   1.000
_cell.length_c   1.000
_cell.angle_alpha   90.00
_cell.angle_beta   90.00
_cell.angle_gamma   90.00
#
_symmetry.space_group_name_H-M   'P 1'
#
loop_
_entity.id
_entity.type
_entity.pdbx_description
1 polymer ?
#
loop_
_entity_poly.entity_id
_entity_poly.type
_entity_poly.pdbx_seq_one_letter_code
_entity_poly.pdbx_strand_id
1 'polypeptide(L)'
;MAHSNNSTMADADSLSQIYDISTISSTDNGREAMDRSCSDCDPPVQIASTRSHQTLTESAQVEQLFNNSPSGYTPLTRTLREALRLPAARRGYDKKLLVFIATDGEPSGDNGNPDLPEFKRVMSQERSSDTTHVMFLICTDESTTVDYLMEWDRTMNNVDVTDTFEKERQKIRLHHSGHQPFSKANWIVKILIGTIDQQTDLIND
;
A
#
# COMPACT_ATOMS: atom_id res chain seq x y z
N MET A 1 -2.41 1.19 41.64
CA MET A 1 -1.87 0.07 40.86
C MET A 1 -1.95 0.46 39.41
N ALA A 2 -0.83 0.89 38.82
CA ALA A 2 -0.74 1.27 37.42
C ALA A 2 -0.42 0.00 36.62
N HIS A 3 -1.29 -0.39 35.69
CA HIS A 3 -0.96 -1.39 34.68
C HIS A 3 -0.28 -0.68 33.51
N SER A 4 1.04 -0.87 33.37
CA SER A 4 1.75 -0.52 32.14
C SER A 4 1.42 -1.59 31.09
N ASN A 5 0.61 -1.24 30.10
CA ASN A 5 0.50 -2.03 28.89
C ASN A 5 1.70 -1.70 28.01
N ASN A 6 2.68 -2.61 27.99
CA ASN A 6 3.74 -2.59 26.98
C ASN A 6 3.11 -3.04 25.65
N SER A 7 2.71 -2.07 24.83
CA SER A 7 2.51 -2.30 23.40
C SER A 7 3.90 -2.35 22.76
N THR A 8 4.36 -3.56 22.43
CA THR A 8 5.54 -3.77 21.59
C THR A 8 5.19 -3.41 20.16
N MET A 9 5.62 -2.23 19.70
CA MET A 9 5.68 -1.90 18.28
C MET A 9 6.46 -3.02 17.57
N ALA A 10 5.86 -3.62 16.55
CA ALA A 10 6.53 -4.61 15.72
C ALA A 10 7.69 -3.96 14.96
N ASP A 11 8.87 -4.58 15.03
CA ASP A 11 10.05 -4.18 14.26
C ASP A 11 9.86 -4.54 12.77
N ALA A 12 10.46 -3.79 11.86
CA ALA A 12 10.31 -4.01 10.41
C ALA A 12 10.78 -5.41 9.98
N ASP A 13 11.80 -5.94 10.66
CA ASP A 13 12.31 -7.31 10.47
C ASP A 13 11.29 -8.38 10.92
N SER A 14 10.38 -8.05 11.84
CA SER A 14 9.29 -8.96 12.24
C SER A 14 8.17 -8.98 11.20
N LEU A 15 7.95 -7.87 10.48
CA LEU A 15 6.91 -7.80 9.45
C LEU A 15 7.27 -8.65 8.23
N SER A 16 8.53 -8.68 7.78
CA SER A 16 8.96 -9.51 6.64
C SER A 16 8.93 -11.02 6.92
N GLN A 17 8.98 -11.42 8.20
CA GLN A 17 8.79 -12.81 8.61
C GLN A 17 7.34 -13.27 8.46
N ILE A 18 6.39 -12.34 8.61
CA ILE A 18 4.96 -12.64 8.65
C ILE A 18 4.27 -12.30 7.32
N TYR A 19 4.79 -11.30 6.60
CA TYR A 19 4.20 -10.75 5.39
C TYR A 19 5.14 -10.78 4.19
N ASP A 20 4.61 -11.15 3.04
CA ASP A 20 5.19 -10.78 1.76
C ASP A 20 4.64 -9.40 1.37
N ILE A 21 5.52 -8.47 1.02
CA ILE A 21 5.16 -7.07 0.70
C ILE A 21 5.15 -6.91 -0.82
N SER A 22 4.02 -6.43 -1.36
CA SER A 22 3.89 -6.02 -2.75
C SER A 22 3.48 -4.56 -2.84
N THR A 23 4.24 -3.78 -3.61
CA THR A 23 3.94 -2.36 -3.85
C THR A 23 3.41 -2.16 -5.26
N ILE A 24 2.27 -1.49 -5.38
CA ILE A 24 1.62 -1.09 -6.63
C ILE A 24 1.72 0.43 -6.73
N SER A 25 2.27 0.91 -7.85
CA SER A 25 2.35 2.32 -8.21
C SER A 25 1.96 2.46 -9.69
N SER A 26 1.16 3.49 -10.02
CA SER A 26 0.70 3.74 -11.38
C SER A 26 1.76 4.43 -12.23
N THR A 27 2.56 3.63 -12.95
CA THR A 27 3.26 4.06 -14.18
C THR A 27 3.38 2.83 -15.09
N ASP A 28 3.03 2.92 -16.38
CA ASP A 28 3.12 1.77 -17.29
C ASP A 28 3.82 2.09 -18.61
N ASN A 29 4.65 1.15 -19.09
CA ASN A 29 5.05 0.97 -20.48
C ASN A 29 5.80 -0.37 -20.63
N GLY A 30 5.19 -1.32 -21.36
CA GLY A 30 5.89 -2.32 -22.19
C GLY A 30 6.21 -3.69 -21.57
N ARG A 31 5.69 -4.75 -22.20
CA ARG A 31 6.00 -6.17 -21.96
C ARG A 31 7.45 -6.53 -22.33
N GLU A 32 8.13 -7.36 -21.52
CA GLU A 32 9.06 -8.41 -21.99
C GLU A 32 9.42 -9.43 -20.89
N ALA A 33 9.89 -10.61 -21.31
CA ALA A 33 9.87 -11.88 -20.58
C ALA A 33 10.92 -12.04 -19.47
N MET A 34 10.58 -12.90 -18.50
CA MET A 34 11.30 -13.19 -17.25
C MET A 34 12.22 -14.41 -17.42
N ASP A 35 13.52 -14.23 -17.20
CA ASP A 35 14.50 -15.30 -17.00
C ASP A 35 14.76 -15.48 -15.49
N ARG A 36 14.83 -16.72 -15.01
CA ARG A 36 14.93 -17.05 -13.57
C ARG A 36 16.13 -17.95 -13.30
N SER A 37 17.12 -17.42 -12.58
CA SER A 37 17.96 -18.24 -11.70
C SER A 37 18.57 -17.41 -10.56
N CYS A 38 18.04 -17.55 -9.34
CA CYS A 38 18.84 -17.39 -8.13
C CYS A 38 18.12 -18.09 -6.97
N SER A 39 18.68 -19.20 -6.51
CA SER A 39 18.34 -19.89 -5.27
C SER A 39 19.32 -19.40 -4.21
N ASP A 40 18.80 -18.95 -3.05
CA ASP A 40 19.54 -18.51 -1.85
C ASP A 40 19.84 -17.01 -1.70
N CYS A 41 18.81 -16.18 -1.84
CA CYS A 41 18.78 -14.84 -1.22
C CYS A 41 17.48 -14.71 -0.40
N ASP A 42 17.54 -14.11 0.79
CA ASP A 42 16.36 -13.65 1.53
C ASP A 42 15.38 -12.97 0.56
N PRO A 43 14.06 -13.20 0.67
CA PRO A 43 13.13 -12.70 -0.34
C PRO A 43 13.26 -11.16 -0.39
N PRO A 44 13.68 -10.58 -1.53
CA PRO A 44 13.73 -9.14 -1.64
C PRO A 44 12.30 -8.61 -1.47
N VAL A 45 12.15 -7.44 -0.85
CA VAL A 45 10.91 -6.66 -0.93
C VAL A 45 10.55 -6.57 -2.41
N GLN A 46 9.47 -7.24 -2.81
CA GLN A 46 9.06 -7.30 -4.21
C GLN A 46 8.26 -6.05 -4.53
N ILE A 47 8.98 -4.98 -4.91
CA ILE A 47 8.37 -3.81 -5.53
C ILE A 47 7.89 -4.23 -6.91
N ALA A 48 6.60 -4.54 -7.05
CA ALA A 48 5.97 -4.85 -8.32
C ALA A 48 5.71 -3.55 -9.10
N SER A 49 6.78 -2.97 -9.65
CA SER A 49 6.66 -1.97 -10.72
C SER A 49 6.71 -2.73 -12.05
N THR A 50 5.82 -2.42 -12.99
CA THR A 50 5.76 -3.09 -14.31
C THR A 50 6.95 -2.80 -15.23
N ARG A 51 8.02 -2.16 -14.74
CA ARG A 51 9.29 -1.98 -15.47
C ARG A 51 10.28 -3.10 -15.18
N SER A 52 11.22 -3.30 -16.11
CA SER A 52 12.50 -3.94 -15.84
C SER A 52 13.06 -3.44 -14.50
N HIS A 53 13.31 -4.35 -13.56
CA HIS A 53 13.79 -4.02 -12.22
C HIS A 53 15.16 -3.32 -12.33
N GLN A 54 15.17 -1.99 -12.38
CA GLN A 54 16.40 -1.22 -12.25
C GLN A 54 16.68 -1.03 -10.76
N THR A 55 17.75 -1.66 -10.29
CA THR A 55 18.28 -1.35 -8.97
C THR A 55 18.89 0.05 -9.02
N LEU A 56 18.31 0.99 -8.29
CA LEU A 56 18.85 2.33 -8.12
C LEU A 56 19.85 2.28 -6.96
N THR A 57 21.09 2.67 -7.22
CA THR A 57 22.19 2.68 -6.26
C THR A 57 22.54 4.08 -5.79
N GLU A 58 22.11 5.12 -6.53
CA GLU A 58 22.44 6.51 -6.27
C GLU A 58 21.22 7.42 -6.33
N SER A 59 21.17 8.44 -5.48
CA SER A 59 20.05 9.40 -5.42
C SER A 59 19.85 10.16 -6.73
N ALA A 60 20.93 10.43 -7.46
CA ALA A 60 20.86 11.11 -8.76
C ALA A 60 20.07 10.31 -9.81
N GLN A 61 20.06 8.97 -9.70
CA GLN A 61 19.28 8.12 -10.60
C GLN A 61 17.77 8.26 -10.35
N VAL A 62 17.38 8.55 -9.10
CA VAL A 62 15.97 8.84 -8.76
C VAL A 62 15.52 10.12 -9.44
N GLU A 63 16.33 11.18 -9.40
CA GLU A 63 16.03 12.45 -10.08
C GLU A 63 15.85 12.26 -11.59
N GLN A 64 16.68 11.41 -12.21
CA GLN A 64 16.57 11.10 -13.63
C GLN A 64 15.24 10.42 -14.02
N LEU A 65 14.63 9.65 -13.11
CA LEU A 65 13.32 9.04 -13.37
C LEU A 65 12.22 10.08 -13.52
N PHE A 66 12.33 11.21 -12.82
CA PHE A 66 11.37 12.31 -12.87
C PHE A 66 11.59 13.28 -14.04
N ASN A 67 12.65 13.09 -14.84
CA ASN A 67 12.86 13.91 -16.06
C ASN A 67 11.80 13.65 -17.13
N ASN A 68 11.15 12.49 -17.11
CA ASN A 68 10.02 12.21 -17.98
C ASN A 68 8.75 12.41 -17.17
N SER A 69 7.81 13.20 -17.70
CA SER A 69 6.49 13.29 -17.09
C SER A 69 5.84 11.89 -17.04
N PRO A 70 5.18 11.54 -15.93
CA PRO A 70 4.41 10.32 -15.87
C PRO A 70 3.36 10.33 -16.98
N SER A 71 3.14 9.16 -17.59
CA SER A 71 2.16 8.97 -18.66
C SER A 71 1.58 7.56 -18.58
N GLY A 72 0.44 7.36 -19.24
CA GLY A 72 -0.29 6.09 -19.24
C GLY A 72 -1.59 6.18 -18.45
N TYR A 73 -2.07 5.01 -18.03
CA TYR A 73 -3.31 4.80 -17.31
C TYR A 73 -3.04 4.35 -15.86
N THR A 74 -4.10 4.07 -15.11
CA THR A 74 -4.04 3.67 -13.70
C THR A 74 -4.55 2.22 -13.55
N PRO A 75 -3.81 1.19 -14.02
CA PRO A 75 -4.30 -0.18 -14.15
C PRO A 75 -4.36 -0.97 -12.82
N LEU A 76 -4.92 -0.37 -11.76
CA LEU A 76 -4.93 -0.95 -10.40
C LEU A 76 -5.59 -2.32 -10.35
N THR A 77 -6.68 -2.52 -11.09
CA THR A 77 -7.39 -3.81 -11.16
C THR A 77 -6.49 -4.92 -11.68
N ARG A 78 -5.76 -4.66 -12.77
CA ARG A 78 -4.85 -5.62 -13.38
C ARG A 78 -3.71 -5.95 -12.42
N THR A 79 -3.05 -4.92 -11.90
CA THR A 79 -1.89 -5.10 -11.01
C THR A 79 -2.27 -5.76 -9.69
N LEU A 80 -3.42 -5.42 -9.11
CA LEU A 80 -3.90 -6.06 -7.89
C LEU A 80 -4.17 -7.56 -8.12
N ARG A 81 -4.79 -7.94 -9.25
CA ARG A 81 -4.97 -9.36 -9.59
C ARG A 81 -3.65 -10.11 -9.73
N GLU A 82 -2.63 -9.46 -10.28
CA GLU A 82 -1.29 -10.04 -10.36
C GLU A 82 -0.71 -10.28 -8.96
N ALA A 83 -0.83 -9.32 -8.04
CA ALA A 83 -0.44 -9.49 -6.64
C ALA A 83 -1.23 -10.61 -5.94
N LEU A 84 -2.55 -10.71 -6.18
CA LEU A 84 -3.40 -11.76 -5.61
C LEU A 84 -3.09 -13.18 -6.13
N ARG A 85 -2.26 -13.33 -7.18
CA ARG A 85 -1.78 -14.64 -7.65
C ARG A 85 -0.56 -15.15 -6.88
N LEU A 86 0.09 -14.28 -6.10
CA LEU A 86 1.25 -14.63 -5.28
C LEU A 86 0.89 -15.72 -4.25
N PRO A 87 1.84 -16.59 -3.86
CA PRO A 87 1.60 -17.64 -2.87
C PRO A 87 1.03 -17.10 -1.54
N ALA A 88 1.53 -15.97 -1.04
CA ALA A 88 1.07 -15.35 0.20
C ALA A 88 -0.39 -14.85 0.19
N ALA A 89 -1.01 -14.71 -0.98
CA ALA A 89 -2.44 -14.40 -1.07
C ALA A 89 -3.32 -15.65 -0.82
N ARG A 90 -2.75 -16.85 -0.89
CA ARG A 90 -3.49 -18.12 -0.81
C ARG A 90 -3.68 -18.57 0.63
N ARG A 91 -4.85 -19.14 0.92
CA ARG A 91 -5.11 -19.78 2.21
C ARG A 91 -4.17 -20.99 2.42
N GLY A 92 -3.70 -21.14 3.65
CA GLY A 92 -2.79 -22.23 4.02
C GLY A 92 -1.31 -21.97 3.72
N TYR A 93 -0.95 -20.77 3.26
CA TYR A 93 0.43 -20.31 3.24
C TYR A 93 0.79 -19.71 4.61
N ASP A 94 2.03 -19.89 5.07
CA ASP A 94 2.46 -19.46 6.41
C ASP A 94 2.53 -17.93 6.55
N LYS A 95 2.68 -17.23 5.43
CA LYS A 95 2.73 -15.77 5.36
C LYS A 95 1.45 -15.18 4.75
N LYS A 96 1.14 -13.96 5.16
CA LYS A 96 0.07 -13.14 4.58
C LYS A 96 0.64 -12.16 3.55
N LEU A 97 -0.20 -11.65 2.66
CA LEU A 97 0.16 -10.62 1.70
C LEU A 97 -0.21 -9.23 2.25
N LEU A 98 0.74 -8.30 2.23
CA LEU A 98 0.50 -6.87 2.47
C LEU A 98 0.72 -6.11 1.17
N VAL A 99 -0.33 -5.43 0.69
CA VAL A 99 -0.30 -4.66 -0.56
C VAL A 99 -0.32 -3.17 -0.26
N PHE A 100 0.69 -2.44 -0.73
CA PHE A 100 0.69 -0.98 -0.72
C PHE A 100 0.25 -0.45 -2.08
N ILE A 101 -0.77 0.39 -2.12
CA ILE A 101 -1.25 1.05 -3.33
C ILE A 101 -1.10 2.56 -3.16
N ALA A 102 -0.10 3.15 -3.81
CA ALA A 102 0.04 4.61 -3.87
C ALA A 102 -0.66 5.14 -5.13
N THR A 103 -1.65 6.01 -4.95
CA THR A 103 -2.47 6.52 -6.06
C THR A 103 -2.99 7.93 -5.81
N ASP A 104 -3.16 8.68 -6.89
CA ASP A 104 -3.65 10.06 -6.94
C ASP A 104 -5.03 10.18 -7.61
N GLY A 105 -5.65 9.06 -8.00
CA GLY A 105 -6.93 9.08 -8.70
C GLY A 105 -7.61 7.73 -8.87
N GLU A 106 -8.55 7.67 -9.81
CA GLU A 106 -9.37 6.50 -10.06
C GLU A 106 -8.65 5.44 -10.91
N PRO A 107 -8.95 4.14 -10.69
CA PRO A 107 -8.46 3.09 -11.56
C PRO A 107 -9.02 3.27 -12.98
N SER A 108 -8.16 3.03 -13.97
CA SER A 108 -8.53 3.01 -15.39
C SER A 108 -7.94 1.78 -16.08
N GLY A 109 -8.68 1.24 -17.05
CA GLY A 109 -8.23 0.13 -17.86
C GLY A 109 -7.12 0.53 -18.84
N ASP A 110 -6.58 -0.44 -19.58
CA ASP A 110 -5.49 -0.23 -20.56
C ASP A 110 -5.89 0.65 -21.77
N ASN A 111 -7.16 1.07 -21.84
CA ASN A 111 -7.69 1.99 -22.84
C ASN A 111 -8.11 3.35 -22.25
N GLY A 112 -7.85 3.58 -20.96
CA GLY A 112 -8.21 4.80 -20.24
C GLY A 112 -9.66 4.88 -19.77
N ASN A 113 -10.48 3.87 -20.02
CA ASN A 113 -11.85 3.86 -19.49
C ASN A 113 -11.83 3.70 -17.96
N PRO A 114 -12.75 4.35 -17.22
CA PRO A 114 -12.90 4.15 -15.78
C PRO A 114 -13.13 2.67 -15.45
N ASP A 115 -12.43 2.16 -14.45
CA ASP A 115 -12.45 0.74 -14.06
C ASP A 115 -12.80 0.53 -12.57
N LEU A 116 -13.34 1.57 -11.93
CA LEU A 116 -13.69 1.55 -10.50
C LEU A 116 -14.67 0.42 -10.11
N PRO A 117 -15.73 0.10 -10.90
CA PRO A 117 -16.63 -1.00 -10.56
C PRO A 117 -15.92 -2.36 -10.51
N GLU A 118 -15.01 -2.60 -11.45
CA GLU A 118 -14.24 -3.84 -11.49
C GLU A 118 -13.19 -3.88 -10.38
N PHE A 119 -12.55 -2.74 -10.10
CA PHE A 119 -11.63 -2.63 -8.96
C PHE A 119 -12.35 -2.92 -7.63
N LYS A 120 -13.56 -2.38 -7.43
CA LYS A 120 -14.42 -2.69 -6.28
C LYS A 120 -14.73 -4.19 -6.22
N ARG A 121 -14.99 -4.82 -7.36
CA ARG A 121 -15.24 -6.27 -7.44
C ARG A 121 -14.02 -7.07 -6.99
N VAL A 122 -12.82 -6.71 -7.43
CA VAL A 122 -11.57 -7.37 -6.98
C VAL A 122 -11.42 -7.22 -5.46
N MET A 123 -11.58 -6.01 -4.93
CA MET A 123 -11.41 -5.73 -3.50
C MET A 123 -12.42 -6.44 -2.59
N SER A 124 -13.66 -6.62 -3.07
CA SER A 124 -14.77 -7.18 -2.27
C SER A 124 -15.02 -8.66 -2.50
N GLN A 125 -14.65 -9.22 -3.66
CA GLN A 125 -15.00 -10.60 -4.04
C GLN A 125 -13.80 -11.50 -4.35
N GLU A 126 -12.70 -10.96 -4.88
CA GLU A 126 -11.52 -11.76 -5.24
C GLU A 126 -10.47 -11.75 -4.13
N ARG A 127 -10.27 -10.60 -3.47
CA ARG A 127 -9.37 -10.47 -2.33
C ARG A 127 -9.94 -11.24 -1.14
N SER A 128 -9.10 -12.09 -0.55
CA SER A 128 -9.38 -12.74 0.73
C SER A 128 -8.86 -11.87 1.87
N SER A 129 -9.74 -11.32 2.71
CA SER A 129 -9.33 -10.53 3.88
C SER A 129 -8.54 -11.35 4.89
N ASP A 130 -8.68 -12.68 4.92
CA ASP A 130 -7.94 -13.55 5.84
C ASP A 130 -6.44 -13.59 5.55
N THR A 131 -6.08 -13.34 4.28
CA THR A 131 -4.72 -13.52 3.75
C THR A 131 -4.14 -12.27 3.13
N THR A 132 -4.94 -11.26 2.80
CA THR A 132 -4.48 -10.04 2.13
C THR A 132 -4.95 -8.76 2.81
N HIS A 133 -3.97 -7.98 3.25
CA HIS A 133 -4.11 -6.63 3.77
C HIS A 133 -3.79 -5.62 2.67
N VAL A 134 -4.51 -4.50 2.64
CA VAL A 134 -4.31 -3.44 1.63
C VAL A 134 -4.19 -2.09 2.32
N MET A 135 -3.09 -1.39 2.06
CA MET A 135 -2.83 -0.02 2.51
C MET A 135 -2.87 0.89 1.29
N PHE A 136 -3.79 1.86 1.27
CA PHE A 136 -3.83 2.91 0.26
C PHE A 136 -3.09 4.15 0.74
N LEU A 137 -2.21 4.68 -0.10
CA LEU A 137 -1.50 5.94 0.12
C LEU A 137 -2.02 6.97 -0.87
N ILE A 138 -2.81 7.93 -0.36
CA ILE A 138 -3.36 9.00 -1.20
C ILE A 138 -2.26 10.00 -1.53
N CYS A 139 -2.04 10.19 -2.82
CA CYS A 139 -1.00 11.03 -3.38
C CYS A 139 -1.60 12.23 -4.14
N THR A 140 -2.79 12.70 -3.75
CA THR A 140 -3.48 13.84 -4.36
C THR A 140 -4.06 14.79 -3.31
N ASP A 141 -4.17 16.06 -3.68
CA ASP A 141 -4.90 17.06 -2.91
C ASP A 141 -6.39 17.13 -3.27
N GLU A 142 -6.78 16.53 -4.40
CA GLU A 142 -8.17 16.46 -4.86
C GLU A 142 -8.89 15.28 -4.18
N SER A 143 -9.67 15.55 -3.14
CA SER A 143 -10.33 14.48 -2.36
C SER A 143 -11.36 13.70 -3.18
N THR A 144 -12.06 14.37 -4.09
CA THR A 144 -13.21 13.79 -4.82
C THR A 144 -12.84 12.60 -5.69
N THR A 145 -11.61 12.53 -6.21
CA THR A 145 -11.15 11.43 -7.07
C THR A 145 -10.81 10.17 -6.27
N VAL A 146 -10.70 10.26 -4.94
CA VAL A 146 -10.29 9.17 -4.06
C VAL A 146 -11.25 8.95 -2.88
N ASP A 147 -12.36 9.67 -2.81
CA ASP A 147 -13.36 9.56 -1.74
C ASP A 147 -13.92 8.13 -1.58
N TYR A 148 -13.95 7.35 -2.67
CA TYR A 148 -14.35 5.94 -2.63
C TYR A 148 -13.44 5.09 -1.72
N LEU A 149 -12.16 5.46 -1.57
CA LEU A 149 -11.23 4.76 -0.68
C LEU A 149 -11.63 4.99 0.78
N MET A 150 -12.09 6.19 1.15
CA MET A 150 -12.57 6.49 2.50
C MET A 150 -13.84 5.71 2.87
N GLU A 151 -14.67 5.33 1.88
CA GLU A 151 -15.77 4.39 2.11
C GLU A 151 -15.22 2.99 2.41
N TRP A 152 -14.19 2.55 1.67
CA TRP A 152 -13.67 1.19 1.78
C TRP A 152 -12.88 0.98 3.06
N ASP A 153 -12.10 1.96 3.49
CA ASP A 153 -11.46 2.04 4.80
C ASP A 153 -12.42 1.64 5.93
N ARG A 154 -13.61 2.23 5.94
CA ARG A 154 -14.64 2.01 6.98
C ARG A 154 -15.43 0.71 6.83
N THR A 155 -15.48 0.14 5.62
CA THR A 155 -16.43 -0.93 5.28
C THR A 155 -15.78 -2.26 4.93
N MET A 156 -14.49 -2.27 4.59
CA MET A 156 -13.76 -3.46 4.18
C MET A 156 -12.73 -3.87 5.22
N ASN A 157 -12.77 -5.14 5.64
CA ASN A 157 -11.77 -5.66 6.58
C ASN A 157 -10.37 -5.64 5.98
N ASN A 158 -9.39 -5.30 6.81
CA ASN A 158 -7.96 -5.28 6.48
C ASN A 158 -7.66 -4.37 5.27
N VAL A 159 -8.32 -3.21 5.24
CA VAL A 159 -8.07 -2.10 4.34
C VAL A 159 -7.87 -0.87 5.21
N ASP A 160 -6.80 -0.13 4.97
CA ASP A 160 -6.54 1.18 5.60
C ASP A 160 -6.17 2.18 4.51
N VAL A 161 -6.54 3.44 4.70
CA VAL A 161 -6.24 4.55 3.80
C VAL A 161 -5.55 5.67 4.57
N THR A 162 -4.29 5.91 4.21
CA THR A 162 -3.50 6.99 4.79
C THR A 162 -3.33 8.13 3.79
N ASP A 163 -3.67 9.35 4.25
CA ASP A 163 -3.47 10.57 3.49
C ASP A 163 -2.01 11.09 3.62
N THR A 164 -1.71 12.18 2.93
CA THR A 164 -0.44 12.91 3.07
C THR A 164 -0.17 13.25 4.53
N PHE A 165 1.12 13.29 4.89
CA PHE A 165 1.57 13.57 6.27
C PHE A 165 0.90 14.80 6.89
N GLU A 166 0.78 15.91 6.15
CA GLU A 166 0.22 17.14 6.70
C GLU A 166 -1.29 17.03 6.96
N LYS A 167 -2.03 16.34 6.09
CA LYS A 167 -3.46 16.11 6.29
C LYS A 167 -3.71 15.15 7.46
N GLU A 168 -2.95 14.06 7.56
CA GLU A 168 -3.04 13.15 8.71
C GLU A 168 -2.69 13.82 10.03
N ARG A 169 -1.60 14.60 10.04
CA ARG A 169 -1.22 15.38 11.20
C ARG A 169 -2.32 16.35 11.63
N GLN A 170 -3.02 16.96 10.68
CA GLN A 170 -4.16 17.83 10.97
C GLN A 170 -5.33 17.05 11.57
N LYS A 171 -5.70 15.89 11.00
CA LYS A 171 -6.77 15.03 11.54
C LYS A 171 -6.49 14.60 12.97
N ILE A 172 -5.27 14.13 13.25
CA ILE A 172 -4.88 13.69 14.60
C ILE A 172 -4.97 14.83 15.60
N ARG A 173 -4.52 16.03 15.23
CA ARG A 173 -4.64 17.23 16.07
C ARG A 173 -6.07 17.66 16.36
N LEU A 174 -7.01 17.36 15.46
CA LEU A 174 -8.42 17.68 15.66
C LEU A 174 -9.08 16.67 16.63
N HIS A 175 -8.75 15.39 16.54
CA HIS A 175 -9.35 14.33 17.38
C HIS A 175 -8.67 14.23 18.75
N HIS A 176 -7.37 14.52 18.84
CA HIS A 176 -6.63 14.47 20.08
C HIS A 176 -6.50 15.87 20.69
N SER A 177 -7.21 16.09 21.81
CA SER A 177 -7.17 17.33 22.61
C SER A 177 -5.81 17.63 23.25
N GLY A 178 -4.82 16.73 23.10
CA GLY A 178 -3.45 16.90 23.56
C GLY A 178 -2.50 17.27 22.42
N HIS A 179 -1.48 18.08 22.72
CA HIS A 179 -0.37 18.41 21.81
C HIS A 179 0.57 17.23 21.54
N GLN A 180 0.07 16.00 21.47
CA GLN A 180 0.92 14.85 21.24
C GLN A 180 1.60 15.02 19.87
N PRO A 181 2.94 14.99 19.81
CA PRO A 181 3.65 15.23 18.57
C PRO A 181 3.43 14.05 17.62
N PHE A 182 2.69 14.29 16.54
CA PHE A 182 2.66 13.38 15.40
C PHE A 182 3.79 13.74 14.44
N SER A 183 4.81 12.89 14.40
CA SER A 183 6.01 13.05 13.57
C SER A 183 5.89 12.26 12.27
N LYS A 184 6.81 12.51 11.33
CA LYS A 184 6.92 11.69 10.11
C LYS A 184 7.21 10.22 10.41
N ALA A 185 7.92 9.91 11.50
CA ALA A 185 8.14 8.54 11.92
C ALA A 185 6.83 7.86 12.35
N ASN A 186 5.95 8.57 13.07
CA ASN A 186 4.63 8.05 13.42
C ASN A 186 3.77 7.81 12.17
N TRP A 187 3.84 8.71 11.19
CA TRP A 187 3.14 8.56 9.92
C TRP A 187 3.63 7.35 9.12
N ILE A 188 4.94 7.15 9.02
CA ILE A 188 5.51 5.94 8.38
C ILE A 188 5.06 4.67 9.10
N VAL A 189 5.04 4.67 10.43
CA VAL A 189 4.52 3.52 11.19
C VAL A 189 3.06 3.28 10.83
N LYS A 190 2.19 4.30 10.85
CA LYS A 190 0.78 4.13 10.45
C LYS A 190 0.65 3.52 9.06
N ILE A 191 1.43 4.01 8.09
CA ILE A 191 1.49 3.42 6.75
C ILE A 191 1.85 1.92 6.80
N LEU A 192 2.89 1.56 7.55
CA LEU A 192 3.41 0.19 7.53
C LEU A 192 2.49 -0.83 8.24
N ILE A 193 1.83 -0.42 9.32
CA ILE A 193 1.10 -1.36 10.19
C ILE A 193 -0.37 -1.04 10.38
N GLY A 194 -0.90 0.08 9.90
CA GLY A 194 -2.28 0.50 10.19
C GLY A 194 -3.33 -0.52 9.73
N THR A 195 -3.14 -1.10 8.54
CA THR A 195 -3.99 -2.21 8.05
C THR A 195 -3.85 -3.53 8.84
N ILE A 196 -2.85 -3.66 9.71
CA ILE A 196 -2.56 -4.87 10.51
C ILE A 196 -2.98 -4.66 11.97
N ASP A 197 -2.69 -3.49 12.53
CA ASP A 197 -2.94 -3.12 13.92
C ASP A 197 -4.00 -2.03 14.01
N GLN A 198 -5.21 -2.43 14.43
CA GLN A 198 -6.36 -1.55 14.56
C GLN A 198 -6.12 -0.39 15.52
N GLN A 199 -5.26 -0.53 16.53
CA GLN A 199 -4.95 0.59 17.43
C GLN A 199 -4.21 1.71 16.69
N THR A 200 -3.28 1.35 15.83
CA THR A 200 -2.55 2.29 14.98
C THR A 200 -3.47 2.93 13.94
N ASP A 201 -4.42 2.17 13.42
CA ASP A 201 -5.42 2.69 12.49
C ASP A 201 -6.25 3.82 13.13
N LEU A 202 -6.83 3.56 14.31
CA LEU A 202 -7.72 4.46 15.05
C LEU A 202 -7.08 5.74 15.62
N ILE A 203 -5.80 6.03 15.34
CA ILE A 203 -5.12 7.22 15.88
C ILE A 203 -5.72 8.54 15.33
N ASN A 204 -6.40 8.50 14.18
CA ASN A 204 -6.99 9.66 13.53
C ASN A 204 -8.52 9.72 13.60
N ASP A 205 -9.17 8.79 14.30
CA ASP A 205 -10.63 8.65 14.51
C ASP A 205 -11.06 8.91 15.97
#